data_AF-A0A7X8XNR8-F1
#
_entry.id   AF-A0A7X8XNR8-F1
#
_cell.length_a   1.000
_cell.length_b   1.000
_cell.length_c   1.000
_cell.angle_alpha   90.00
_cell.angle_beta   90.00
_cell.angle_gamma   90.00
#
_symmetry.space_group_name_H-M   'P 1'
#
loop_
_entity.id
_entity.type
_entity.pdbx_description
1 polymer ?
#
loop_
_entity_poly.entity_id
_entity_poly.type
_entity_poly.pdbx_seq_one_letter_code
_entity_poly.pdbx_strand_id
1 'polypeptide(L)'
;MLCVKCGFQNSGGAKYCSKCNAQLPRVLHGPQEEVEPDTPRVQDRLQQIEAAAARAASGEWNPEEFGRFLEETAVILAEKEQAIRDIPIPDEAVEDFREELEVGYMGIDLYTQGVQRMFDFVAETNPLILEEGLELVRQGNEFVNQAMRINRENRRKLEEMSTDASSLM
;
A
#
# COMPACT_ATOMS: atom_id res chain seq x y z
N MET A 1 -3.71 3.91 -37.25
CA MET A 1 -4.40 5.12 -36.76
C MET A 1 -4.59 6.10 -37.90
N LEU A 2 -5.84 6.36 -38.30
CA LEU A 2 -6.16 7.25 -39.42
C LEU A 2 -6.00 8.72 -39.00
N CYS A 3 -5.34 9.53 -39.83
CA CYS A 3 -5.27 10.97 -39.60
C CYS A 3 -6.58 11.64 -40.00
N VAL A 4 -7.29 12.22 -39.04
CA VAL A 4 -8.55 12.95 -39.28
C VAL A 4 -8.39 14.21 -40.14
N LYS A 5 -7.16 14.73 -40.29
CA LYS A 5 -6.87 15.92 -41.09
C LYS A 5 -6.62 15.62 -42.58
N CYS A 6 -5.94 14.51 -42.90
CA CYS A 6 -5.51 14.22 -44.27
C CYS A 6 -5.81 12.80 -44.78
N GLY A 7 -6.48 11.97 -43.96
CA GLY A 7 -6.87 10.62 -44.32
C GLY A 7 -5.72 9.61 -44.42
N PHE A 8 -4.49 9.96 -44.02
CA PHE A 8 -3.36 9.04 -44.06
C PHE A 8 -3.39 8.02 -42.91
N GLN A 9 -3.14 6.75 -43.20
CA GLN A 9 -3.09 5.68 -42.22
C GLN A 9 -1.69 5.58 -41.58
N ASN A 10 -1.57 6.00 -40.32
CA ASN A 10 -0.33 5.95 -39.54
C ASN A 10 -0.23 4.64 -38.73
N SER A 11 0.98 4.29 -38.29
CA SER A 11 1.23 3.18 -37.36
C SER A 11 0.52 3.41 -36.00
N GLY A 12 0.20 2.32 -35.29
CA GLY A 12 -0.39 2.39 -33.95
C GLY A 12 0.56 3.08 -32.97
N GLY A 13 0.05 4.04 -32.17
CA GLY A 13 0.83 4.79 -31.18
C GLY A 13 1.56 6.05 -31.70
N ALA A 14 1.47 6.38 -32.99
CA ALA A 14 2.06 7.59 -33.54
C ALA A 14 1.43 8.87 -32.94
N LYS A 15 2.25 9.79 -32.43
CA LYS A 15 1.78 11.07 -31.84
C LYS A 15 1.43 12.11 -32.92
N TYR A 16 2.10 12.04 -34.06
CA TYR A 16 1.92 12.96 -35.19
C TYR A 16 1.77 12.18 -36.49
N CYS A 17 1.04 12.74 -37.45
CA CYS A 17 0.87 12.14 -38.77
C CYS A 17 2.15 12.30 -39.61
N SER A 18 2.67 11.19 -40.14
CA SER A 18 3.89 11.16 -40.95
C SER A 18 3.78 11.93 -42.27
N LYS A 19 2.56 12.23 -42.73
CA LYS A 19 2.31 12.89 -44.02
C LYS A 19 2.04 14.39 -43.90
N CYS A 20 1.26 14.83 -42.92
CA CYS A 20 0.84 16.24 -42.79
C CYS A 20 1.28 16.88 -41.47
N ASN A 21 2.00 16.14 -40.63
CA ASN A 21 2.50 16.54 -39.31
C ASN A 21 1.43 16.99 -38.31
N ALA A 22 0.16 16.70 -38.57
CA ALA A 22 -0.92 16.96 -37.62
C ALA A 22 -0.82 16.04 -36.40
N GLN A 23 -1.10 16.56 -35.22
CA GLN A 23 -1.19 15.75 -33.99
C GLN A 23 -2.36 14.76 -34.10
N LEU A 24 -2.11 13.50 -33.79
CA LEU A 24 -3.12 12.45 -33.85
C LEU A 24 -3.86 12.34 -32.50
N PRO A 25 -5.18 12.09 -32.50
CA PRO A 25 -5.93 11.87 -31.26
C PRO A 25 -5.31 10.71 -30.48
N ARG A 26 -5.01 10.94 -29.20
CA ARG A 26 -4.61 9.85 -28.30
C ARG A 26 -5.85 8.98 -28.09
N VAL A 27 -5.90 7.85 -28.76
CA VAL A 27 -6.86 6.80 -28.42
C VAL A 27 -6.36 6.23 -27.09
N LEU A 28 -6.94 6.71 -25.99
CA LEU A 28 -6.81 6.09 -24.68
C LEU A 28 -7.28 4.64 -24.86
N HIS A 29 -6.34 3.71 -24.85
CA HIS A 29 -6.68 2.30 -24.92
C HIS A 29 -7.29 1.92 -23.58
N GLY A 30 -8.58 1.60 -23.58
CA GLY A 30 -9.26 0.84 -22.54
C GLY A 30 -9.30 1.49 -21.15
N PRO A 31 -10.04 0.88 -20.20
CA PRO A 31 -9.83 1.18 -18.80
C PRO A 31 -8.34 0.96 -18.55
N GLN A 32 -7.68 1.97 -18.00
CA GLN A 32 -6.34 1.79 -17.47
C GLN A 32 -6.45 0.62 -16.50
N GLU A 33 -5.78 -0.49 -16.78
CA GLU A 33 -5.29 -1.33 -15.69
C GLU A 33 -4.57 -0.35 -14.80
N GLU A 34 -5.19 -0.02 -13.66
CA GLU A 34 -4.50 0.59 -12.55
C GLU A 34 -3.26 -0.28 -12.35
N VAL A 35 -2.11 0.24 -12.76
CA VAL A 35 -0.85 -0.33 -12.34
C VAL A 35 -0.90 -0.14 -10.84
N GLU A 36 -1.35 -1.17 -10.12
CA GLU A 36 -1.25 -1.22 -8.66
C GLU A 36 0.19 -0.78 -8.37
N PRO A 37 0.39 0.34 -7.66
CA PRO A 37 1.73 0.79 -7.38
C PRO A 37 2.50 -0.37 -6.76
N ASP A 38 3.79 -0.47 -7.09
CA ASP A 38 4.76 -1.43 -6.57
C ASP A 38 5.03 -1.16 -5.08
N THR A 39 3.98 -0.91 -4.32
CA THR A 39 3.95 -0.89 -2.86
C THR A 39 4.15 -2.33 -2.41
N PRO A 40 5.20 -2.62 -1.63
CA PRO A 40 5.36 -3.92 -1.01
C PRO A 40 4.06 -4.29 -0.31
N ARG A 41 3.58 -5.51 -0.54
CA ARG A 41 2.41 -5.99 0.19
C ARG A 41 2.78 -5.98 1.66
N VAL A 42 1.83 -5.68 2.55
CA VAL A 42 2.07 -5.62 4.01
C VAL A 42 2.78 -6.89 4.50
N GLN A 43 2.45 -8.03 3.89
CA GLN A 43 3.12 -9.31 4.10
C GLN A 43 4.61 -9.33 3.71
N ASP A 44 5.01 -8.67 2.63
CA ASP A 44 6.43 -8.60 2.21
C ASP A 44 7.23 -7.80 3.25
N ARG A 45 6.64 -6.75 3.82
CA ARG A 45 7.27 -5.99 4.90
C ARG A 45 7.42 -6.82 6.16
N LEU A 46 6.41 -7.61 6.53
CA LEU A 46 6.52 -8.56 7.65
C LEU A 46 7.69 -9.53 7.43
N GLN A 47 7.79 -10.14 6.25
CA GLN A 47 8.89 -11.07 5.94
C GLN A 47 10.27 -10.41 6.01
N GLN A 48 10.40 -9.16 5.58
CA GLN A 48 11.65 -8.40 5.69
C GLN A 48 12.03 -8.17 7.16
N ILE A 49 11.07 -7.81 8.01
CA ILE A 49 11.30 -7.60 9.44
C ILE A 49 11.67 -8.91 10.13
N GLU A 50 10.97 -10.00 9.83
CA GLU A 50 11.30 -11.34 10.36
C GLU A 50 12.71 -11.80 9.94
N ALA A 51 13.09 -11.58 8.68
CA ALA A 51 14.42 -11.89 8.20
C ALA A 51 15.51 -11.05 8.88
N ALA A 52 15.26 -9.75 9.05
CA ALA A 52 16.18 -8.85 9.76
C ALA A 52 16.34 -9.26 11.23
N ALA A 53 15.25 -9.56 11.92
CA ALA A 53 15.27 -10.04 13.29
C ALA A 53 16.01 -11.38 13.42
N ALA A 54 15.81 -12.31 12.49
CA ALA A 54 16.54 -13.58 12.48
C ALA A 54 18.06 -13.38 12.33
N ARG A 55 18.49 -12.43 11.48
CA ARG A 55 19.91 -12.06 11.33
C ARG A 55 20.47 -11.40 12.59
N ALA A 56 19.69 -10.55 13.26
CA ALA A 56 20.11 -9.95 14.52
C ALA A 56 20.21 -10.99 15.64
N ALA A 57 19.25 -11.92 15.72
CA ALA A 57 19.23 -13.00 16.70
C ALA A 57 20.39 -14.01 16.51
N SER A 58 20.78 -14.28 15.26
CA SER A 58 21.92 -15.15 14.95
C SER A 58 23.28 -14.47 15.17
N GLY A 59 23.30 -13.15 15.37
CA GLY A 59 24.51 -12.34 15.40
C GLY A 59 25.13 -12.09 14.03
N GLU A 60 24.44 -12.45 12.93
CA GLU A 60 24.85 -12.08 11.57
C GLU A 60 24.81 -10.56 11.39
N TRP A 61 23.82 -9.91 11.98
CA TRP A 61 23.75 -8.45 12.09
C TRP A 61 24.10 -8.02 13.51
N ASN A 62 24.97 -7.02 13.60
CA ASN A 62 25.24 -6.36 14.88
C ASN A 62 24.10 -5.38 15.25
N PRO A 63 24.04 -4.91 16.52
CA PRO A 63 22.98 -4.01 16.96
C PRO A 63 22.87 -2.70 16.15
N GLU A 64 23.98 -2.15 15.65
CA GLU A 64 23.97 -0.92 14.84
C GLU A 64 23.36 -1.16 13.46
N GLU A 65 23.68 -2.28 12.82
CA GLU A 65 23.10 -2.67 11.53
C GLU A 65 21.60 -2.91 11.65
N PHE A 66 21.17 -3.63 12.69
CA PHE A 66 19.75 -3.86 12.95
C PHE A 66 19.02 -2.56 13.32
N GLY A 67 19.63 -1.70 14.15
CA GLY A 67 19.09 -0.39 14.50
C GLY A 67 18.83 0.49 13.27
N ARG A 68 19.79 0.54 12.33
CA ARG A 68 19.61 1.29 11.07
C ARG A 68 18.43 0.77 10.24
N PHE A 69 18.27 -0.56 10.15
CA PHE A 69 17.12 -1.16 9.48
C PHE A 69 15.79 -0.78 10.15
N LEU A 70 15.74 -0.75 11.49
CA LEU A 70 14.55 -0.34 12.23
C LEU A 70 14.25 1.15 12.03
N GLU A 71 15.26 2.02 11.96
CA GLU A 71 15.09 3.46 11.69
C GLU A 71 14.46 3.68 10.32
N GLU A 72 15.02 3.05 9.28
CA GLU A 72 14.48 3.12 7.92
C GLU A 72 13.04 2.60 7.86
N THR A 73 12.76 1.50 8.58
CA THR A 73 11.41 0.92 8.66
C THR A 73 10.42 1.86 9.35
N ALA A 74 10.81 2.47 10.47
CA ALA A 74 9.98 3.40 11.23
C ALA A 74 9.63 4.64 10.41
N VAL A 75 10.58 5.19 9.66
CA VAL A 75 10.35 6.34 8.76
C VAL A 75 9.30 5.98 7.71
N ILE A 76 9.44 4.83 7.05
CA ILE A 76 8.50 4.39 6.01
C ILE A 76 7.09 4.18 6.61
N LEU A 77 6.99 3.58 7.79
CA LEU A 77 5.70 3.36 8.46
C LEU A 77 5.02 4.69 8.79
N ALA A 78 5.76 5.65 9.36
CA ALA A 78 5.24 6.97 9.69
C ALA A 78 4.77 7.74 8.46
N GLU A 79 5.54 7.69 7.36
CA GLU A 79 5.13 8.31 6.09
C GLU A 79 3.84 7.69 5.54
N LYS A 80 3.69 6.36 5.62
CA LYS A 80 2.48 5.67 5.17
C LYS A 80 1.28 5.94 6.05
N GLU A 81 1.44 5.96 7.37
CA GLU A 81 0.37 6.32 8.29
C GLU A 81 -0.11 7.75 8.01
N GLN A 82 0.81 8.71 7.90
CA GLN A 82 0.44 10.10 7.64
C GLN A 82 -0.30 10.22 6.30
N ALA A 83 0.18 9.53 5.26
CA ALA A 83 -0.49 9.51 3.96
C ALA A 83 -1.93 8.97 4.03
N ILE A 84 -2.21 8.00 4.91
CA ILE A 84 -3.58 7.49 5.14
C ILE A 84 -4.42 8.53 5.89
N ARG A 85 -3.86 9.16 6.93
CA ARG A 85 -4.56 10.18 7.72
C ARG A 85 -4.91 11.43 6.92
N ASP A 86 -4.11 11.75 5.91
CA ASP A 86 -4.30 12.92 5.04
C ASP A 86 -5.39 12.71 3.97
N ILE A 87 -5.93 11.49 3.83
CA ILE A 87 -7.02 11.21 2.89
C ILE A 87 -8.30 11.89 3.42
N PRO A 88 -8.87 12.88 2.71
CA PRO A 88 -10.10 13.51 3.13
C PRO A 88 -11.28 12.55 2.93
N ILE A 89 -12.01 12.28 4.01
CA ILE A 89 -13.22 11.47 3.98
C ILE A 89 -14.42 12.42 4.13
N PRO A 90 -15.36 12.43 3.17
CA PRO A 90 -16.59 13.21 3.29
C PRO A 90 -17.37 12.80 4.56
N ASP A 91 -17.95 13.77 5.27
CA ASP A 91 -18.67 13.54 6.53
C ASP A 91 -19.77 12.48 6.37
N GLU A 92 -20.47 12.46 5.23
CA GLU A 92 -21.50 11.49 4.91
C GLU A 92 -21.01 10.04 4.78
N ALA A 93 -19.71 9.84 4.53
CA ALA A 93 -19.11 8.53 4.31
C ALA A 93 -18.27 8.05 5.51
N VAL A 94 -18.11 8.86 6.56
CA VAL A 94 -17.27 8.52 7.72
C VAL A 94 -17.73 7.22 8.40
N GLU A 95 -19.05 7.00 8.53
CA GLU A 95 -19.57 5.78 9.14
C GLU A 95 -19.25 4.52 8.32
N ASP A 96 -19.25 4.63 6.99
CA ASP A 96 -19.00 3.50 6.09
C ASP A 96 -17.54 3.03 6.17
N PHE A 97 -16.62 3.95 6.46
CA PHE A 97 -15.18 3.66 6.61
C PHE A 97 -14.75 3.44 8.07
N ARG A 98 -15.61 3.71 9.06
CA ARG A 98 -15.22 3.69 10.47
C ARG A 98 -14.56 2.38 10.89
N GLU A 99 -15.19 1.25 10.58
CA GLU A 99 -14.67 -0.08 10.96
C GLU A 99 -13.32 -0.37 10.28
N GLU A 100 -13.21 -0.08 8.98
CA GLU A 100 -11.96 -0.26 8.23
C GLU A 100 -10.82 0.57 8.84
N LEU A 101 -11.09 1.83 9.14
CA LEU A 101 -10.11 2.76 9.70
C LEU A 101 -9.69 2.36 11.12
N GLU A 102 -10.63 2.01 11.99
CA GLU A 102 -10.34 1.57 13.35
C GLU A 102 -9.44 0.34 13.35
N VAL A 103 -9.79 -0.67 12.56
CA VAL A 103 -9.01 -1.91 12.41
C VAL A 103 -7.64 -1.60 11.79
N GLY A 104 -7.59 -0.76 10.76
CA GLY A 104 -6.36 -0.37 10.09
C GLY A 104 -5.39 0.38 11.01
N TYR A 105 -5.89 1.37 11.75
CA TYR A 105 -5.08 2.15 12.69
C TYR A 105 -4.59 1.32 13.87
N MET A 106 -5.40 0.38 14.37
CA MET A 106 -4.93 -0.58 15.39
C MET A 106 -3.78 -1.43 14.86
N GLY A 107 -3.86 -1.86 13.60
CA GLY A 107 -2.75 -2.58 12.95
C GLY A 107 -1.47 -1.76 12.83
N ILE A 108 -1.58 -0.48 12.46
CA ILE A 108 -0.44 0.46 12.37
C ILE A 108 0.19 0.73 13.74
N ASP A 109 -0.64 0.91 14.76
CA ASP A 109 -0.18 1.14 16.14
C ASP A 109 0.64 -0.07 16.65
N LEU A 110 0.13 -1.29 16.46
CA LEU A 110 0.86 -2.52 16.81
C LEU A 110 2.17 -2.67 16.05
N TYR A 111 2.19 -2.35 14.75
CA TYR A 111 3.43 -2.31 13.95
C TYR A 111 4.45 -1.35 14.56
N THR A 112 4.02 -0.15 14.91
CA THR A 112 4.88 0.90 15.47
C THR A 112 5.41 0.51 16.84
N GLN A 113 4.55 -0.04 17.71
CA GLN A 113 4.94 -0.57 19.02
C GLN A 113 5.92 -1.73 18.89
N GLY A 114 5.70 -2.64 17.94
CA GLY A 114 6.60 -3.77 17.70
C GLY A 114 7.98 -3.31 17.23
N VAL A 115 8.05 -2.37 16.29
CA VAL A 115 9.34 -1.76 15.86
C VAL A 115 10.03 -1.03 17.01
N GLN A 116 9.28 -0.26 17.81
CA GLN A 116 9.82 0.40 19.00
C GLN A 116 10.37 -0.60 20.02
N ARG A 117 9.68 -1.73 20.22
CA ARG A 117 10.14 -2.80 21.10
C ARG A 117 11.43 -3.44 20.58
N MET A 118 11.58 -3.60 19.26
CA MET A 118 12.83 -4.09 18.67
C MET A 118 14.00 -3.10 18.83
N PHE A 119 13.75 -1.80 18.97
CA PHE A 119 14.80 -0.85 19.35
C PHE A 119 15.31 -1.08 20.78
N ASP A 120 14.46 -1.50 21.71
CA ASP A 120 14.93 -1.88 23.07
C ASP A 120 15.90 -3.08 22.99
N PHE A 121 15.70 -4.00 22.04
CA PHE A 121 16.63 -5.10 21.81
C PHE A 121 18.02 -4.60 21.36
N VAL A 122 18.09 -3.51 20.59
CA VAL A 122 19.39 -2.92 20.18
C VAL A 122 20.20 -2.47 21.41
N ALA A 123 19.54 -1.99 22.45
CA ALA A 123 20.19 -1.53 23.69
C ALA A 123 20.51 -2.69 24.65
N GLU A 124 19.61 -3.66 24.78
CA GLU A 124 19.68 -4.68 25.84
C GLU A 124 20.16 -6.05 25.34
N THR A 125 20.13 -6.31 24.03
CA THR A 125 20.48 -7.58 23.38
C THR A 125 19.75 -8.80 23.94
N ASN A 126 18.58 -8.58 24.57
CA ASN A 126 17.75 -9.63 25.16
C ASN A 126 16.83 -10.25 24.11
N PRO A 127 16.98 -11.54 23.75
CA PRO A 127 16.19 -12.18 22.70
C PRO A 127 14.68 -12.18 22.96
N LEU A 128 14.23 -12.12 24.22
CA LEU A 128 12.80 -12.04 24.54
C LEU A 128 12.17 -10.74 24.03
N ILE A 129 12.91 -9.63 24.09
CA ILE A 129 12.45 -8.32 23.60
C ILE A 129 12.23 -8.36 22.09
N LEU A 130 13.14 -9.04 21.37
CA LEU A 130 13.05 -9.19 19.93
C LEU A 130 11.81 -10.01 19.53
N GLU A 131 11.53 -11.10 20.24
CA GLU A 131 10.33 -11.92 19.99
C GLU A 131 9.04 -11.16 20.34
N GLU A 132 9.00 -10.43 21.46
CA GLU A 132 7.87 -9.56 21.81
C GLU A 132 7.59 -8.52 20.72
N GLY A 133 8.64 -7.89 20.19
CA GLY A 133 8.51 -6.95 19.08
C GLY A 133 7.98 -7.62 17.80
N LEU A 134 8.48 -8.82 17.47
CA LEU A 134 8.03 -9.57 16.30
C LEU A 134 6.56 -9.95 16.40
N GLU A 135 6.13 -10.38 17.57
CA GLU A 135 4.75 -10.76 17.82
C GLU A 135 3.79 -9.58 17.64
N LEU A 136 4.14 -8.40 18.14
CA LEU A 136 3.39 -7.17 17.89
C LEU A 136 3.30 -6.83 16.39
N VAL A 137 4.40 -6.96 15.66
CA VAL A 137 4.44 -6.73 14.20
C VAL A 137 3.56 -7.75 13.45
N ARG A 138 3.55 -9.03 13.87
CA ARG A 138 2.68 -10.06 13.28
C ARG A 138 1.21 -9.74 13.52
N GLN A 139 0.83 -9.39 14.75
CA GLN A 139 -0.54 -8.99 15.08
C GLN A 139 -0.95 -7.74 14.29
N GLY A 140 -0.07 -6.75 14.20
CA GLY A 140 -0.28 -5.56 13.36
C GLY A 140 -0.56 -5.92 11.90
N ASN A 141 0.22 -6.84 11.32
CA ASN A 141 0.01 -7.36 9.97
C ASN A 141 -1.36 -8.03 9.80
N GLU A 142 -1.83 -8.80 10.79
CA GLU A 142 -3.15 -9.42 10.73
C GLU A 142 -4.27 -8.38 10.68
N PHE A 143 -4.19 -7.34 11.51
CA PHE A 143 -5.16 -6.25 11.53
C PHE A 143 -5.15 -5.44 10.23
N VAL A 144 -3.98 -5.07 9.71
CA VAL A 144 -3.92 -4.35 8.42
C VAL A 144 -4.51 -5.22 7.29
N ASN A 145 -4.22 -6.52 7.26
CA ASN A 145 -4.84 -7.43 6.29
C ASN A 145 -6.35 -7.55 6.49
N GLN A 146 -6.85 -7.47 7.73
CA GLN A 146 -8.29 -7.43 8.01
C GLN A 146 -8.93 -6.14 7.49
N ALA A 147 -8.33 -4.97 7.73
CA ALA A 147 -8.80 -3.70 7.18
C ALA A 147 -8.88 -3.76 5.64
N MET A 148 -7.86 -4.33 4.98
CA MET A 148 -7.89 -4.55 3.54
C MET A 148 -9.04 -5.47 3.06
N ARG A 149 -9.44 -6.46 3.87
CA ARG A 149 -10.60 -7.31 3.54
C ARG A 149 -11.90 -6.52 3.65
N ILE A 150 -12.06 -5.74 4.72
CA ILE A 150 -13.23 -4.86 4.93
C ILE A 150 -13.35 -3.86 3.78
N ASN A 151 -12.25 -3.22 3.39
CA ASN A 151 -12.21 -2.28 2.26
C ASN A 151 -12.72 -2.92 0.96
N ARG A 152 -12.23 -4.12 0.64
CA ARG A 152 -12.65 -4.86 -0.56
C ARG A 152 -14.13 -5.23 -0.53
N GLU A 153 -14.64 -5.64 0.64
CA GLU A 153 -16.06 -5.96 0.81
C GLU A 153 -16.94 -4.71 0.67
N ASN A 154 -16.55 -3.59 1.27
CA ASN A 154 -17.28 -2.32 1.16
C ASN A 154 -17.29 -1.81 -0.28
N ARG A 155 -16.15 -1.84 -0.97
CA ARG A 155 -16.07 -1.45 -2.39
C ARG A 155 -16.96 -2.32 -3.27
N ARG A 156 -16.98 -3.63 -3.03
CA ARG A 156 -17.86 -4.55 -3.76
C ARG A 156 -19.35 -4.23 -3.55
N LYS A 157 -19.77 -3.93 -2.32
CA LYS A 157 -21.16 -3.54 -2.03
C LYS A 157 -21.55 -2.26 -2.78
N LEU A 158 -20.66 -1.26 -2.81
CA LEU A 158 -20.89 -0.01 -3.54
C LEU A 158 -21.01 -0.24 -5.06
N GLU A 159 -20.17 -1.11 -5.62
CA GLU A 159 -20.23 -1.50 -7.03
C GLU A 159 -21.53 -2.24 -7.38
N GLU A 160 -21.95 -3.20 -6.55
CA GLU A 160 -23.21 -3.96 -6.72
C GLU A 160 -24.43 -3.01 -6.67
N MET A 161 -24.48 -2.08 -5.70
CA MET A 161 -25.56 -1.09 -5.60
C MET A 161 -25.62 -0.12 -6.79
N SER A 162 -24.47 0.31 -7.30
CA SER A 162 -24.38 1.20 -8.48
C SER A 162 -24.86 0.52 -9.77
N THR A 163 -24.57 -0.78 -9.90
CA THR A 163 -24.96 -1.59 -11.06
C THR A 163 -26.48 -1.85 -11.06
N ASP A 164 -27.07 -2.16 -9.90
CA ASP A 164 -28.52 -2.33 -9.75
C ASP A 164 -29.28 -1.04 -10.03
N ALA A 165 -28.79 0.11 -9.54
CA ALA A 165 -29.38 1.42 -9.82
C ALA A 165 -29.32 1.79 -11.32
N SER A 166 -28.25 1.39 -12.01
CA SER A 166 -28.09 1.61 -13.45
C SER A 166 -28.93 0.64 -14.30
N SER A 167 -29.36 -0.50 -13.75
CA SER A 167 -30.24 -1.46 -14.43
C SER A 167 -31.73 -1.10 -14.37
N LEU A 168 -32.10 -0.16 -13.50
CA LEU A 168 -33.46 0.33 -13.28
C LEU A 168 -33.79 1.63 -14.03
N MET A 169 -32.84 2.19 -14.80
CA MET A 169 -33.05 3.28 -15.77
C MET A 169 -33.02 2.75 -17.21
#